data_AF-A0A7R9AYT3-F1
#
_entry.id   AF-A0A7R9AYT3-F1
#
_cell.length_a   1.000
_cell.length_b   1.000
_cell.length_c   1.000
_cell.angle_alpha   90.00
_cell.angle_beta   90.00
_cell.angle_gamma   90.00
#
_symmetry.space_group_name_H-M   'P 1'
#
loop_
_entity.id
_entity.type
_entity.pdbx_description
1 polymer ?
#
loop_
_entity_poly.entity_id
_entity_poly.type
_entity_poly.pdbx_seq_one_letter_code
_entity_poly.pdbx_strand_id
1 'polypeptide(L)'
;MGKLSSLTPNKKTRRYTRAQIVQLVEYMSTHSELALSRFSCPINTGKLDCQWEALAKILEKHGPKKTIAQWKIVWRDLKCKVRGRLAEVNRVNSAPGKEKSAPSLNELELKVRAIITTVNDIGEPSTCERGLKMTLSEEEPPIDMDISFPLPSKFELIQHDVEENLDPQEGPSIPLEQSDNPPQTSLQVKDMSESLGNSFSSSSRKSKKHKEIEERESAVKIFKEIQKDHNSSNKEIANAITRLASVQEELLGQQMSVATILETAVAAHLESNNLQAEANRLQAECNRSTLTFNSGEGILKCLVYFVLVARDRYKKTMSYR
;
A
#
# COMPACT_ATOMS: atom_id res chain seq x y z
N MET A 1 -55.98 -3.40 -17.58
CA MET A 1 -54.64 -3.08 -18.12
C MET A 1 -53.58 -3.62 -17.17
N GLY A 2 -53.03 -4.81 -17.45
CA GLY A 2 -52.04 -5.47 -16.59
C GLY A 2 -50.63 -5.25 -17.12
N LYS A 3 -49.73 -4.73 -16.27
CA LYS A 3 -48.29 -4.63 -16.55
C LYS A 3 -47.65 -6.01 -16.39
N LEU A 4 -47.23 -6.62 -17.51
CA LEU A 4 -46.29 -7.74 -17.51
C LEU A 4 -44.92 -7.23 -17.05
N SER A 5 -44.56 -7.53 -15.80
CA SER A 5 -43.18 -7.41 -15.33
C SER A 5 -42.38 -8.59 -15.89
N SER A 6 -41.48 -8.30 -16.83
CA SER A 6 -40.56 -9.28 -17.42
C SER A 6 -39.55 -9.78 -16.38
N LEU A 7 -39.77 -11.01 -15.91
CA LEU A 7 -38.78 -11.82 -15.19
C LEU A 7 -37.64 -12.14 -16.16
N THR A 8 -36.63 -11.28 -16.21
CA THR A 8 -35.38 -11.66 -16.88
C THR A 8 -34.70 -12.74 -16.03
N PRO A 9 -34.34 -13.89 -16.62
CA PRO A 9 -33.69 -14.96 -15.88
C PRO A 9 -32.37 -14.46 -15.33
N ASN A 10 -32.22 -14.55 -14.01
CA ASN A 10 -31.03 -14.17 -13.26
C ASN A 10 -29.84 -15.02 -13.73
N LYS A 11 -29.14 -14.55 -14.78
CA LYS A 11 -27.95 -15.19 -15.32
C LYS A 11 -26.91 -15.21 -14.21
N LYS A 12 -26.75 -16.36 -13.55
CA LYS A 12 -25.70 -16.63 -12.58
C LYS A 12 -24.37 -16.24 -13.23
N THR A 13 -23.85 -15.08 -12.87
CA THR A 13 -22.67 -14.48 -13.47
C THR A 13 -21.50 -15.44 -13.26
N ARG A 14 -20.82 -15.83 -14.35
CA ARG A 14 -19.69 -16.76 -14.32
C ARG A 14 -18.64 -16.22 -13.33
N ARG A 15 -18.31 -17.01 -12.30
CA ARG A 15 -17.67 -16.50 -11.07
C ARG A 15 -16.29 -15.89 -11.31
N TYR A 16 -15.39 -16.49 -12.09
CA TYR A 16 -14.10 -15.98 -12.58
C TYR A 16 -13.42 -17.11 -13.38
N THR A 17 -12.45 -16.81 -14.25
CA THR A 17 -11.72 -17.83 -15.02
C THR A 17 -10.50 -18.35 -14.22
N ARG A 18 -10.05 -19.60 -14.46
CA ARG A 18 -8.81 -20.16 -13.85
C ARG A 18 -7.59 -19.27 -14.11
N ALA A 19 -7.45 -18.76 -15.34
CA ALA A 19 -6.37 -17.83 -15.70
C ALA A 19 -6.36 -16.57 -14.83
N GLN A 20 -7.55 -16.03 -14.49
CA GLN A 20 -7.65 -14.88 -13.58
C GLN A 20 -7.19 -15.24 -12.16
N ILE A 21 -7.51 -16.43 -11.65
CA ILE A 21 -7.04 -16.87 -10.33
C ILE A 21 -5.53 -17.08 -10.31
N VAL A 22 -4.96 -17.68 -11.36
CA VAL A 22 -3.51 -17.86 -11.49
C VAL A 22 -2.80 -16.50 -11.47
N GLN A 23 -3.26 -15.56 -12.30
CA GLN A 23 -2.68 -14.21 -12.36
C GLN A 23 -2.89 -13.41 -11.06
N LEU A 24 -4.05 -13.56 -10.41
CA LEU A 24 -4.30 -12.96 -9.11
C LEU A 24 -3.29 -13.45 -8.07
N VAL A 25 -3.05 -14.77 -8.00
CA VAL A 25 -2.10 -15.36 -7.05
C VAL A 25 -0.67 -14.93 -7.37
N GLU A 26 -0.27 -14.92 -8.64
CA GLU A 26 1.07 -14.52 -9.08
C GLU A 26 1.37 -13.04 -8.75
N TYR A 27 0.38 -12.16 -8.97
CA TYR A 27 0.50 -10.76 -8.61
C TYR A 27 0.60 -10.58 -7.09
N MET A 28 -0.17 -11.36 -6.31
CA MET A 28 -0.11 -11.31 -4.84
C MET A 28 1.21 -11.85 -4.28
N SER A 29 1.88 -12.79 -4.96
CA SER A 29 3.21 -13.26 -4.54
C SER A 29 4.31 -12.22 -4.78
N THR A 30 4.20 -11.41 -5.84
CA THR A 30 5.15 -10.33 -6.13
C THR A 30 4.88 -9.07 -5.29
N HIS A 31 3.63 -8.84 -4.91
CA HIS A 31 3.19 -7.68 -4.13
C HIS A 31 2.63 -8.12 -2.76
N SER A 32 3.50 -8.66 -1.90
CA SER A 32 3.12 -9.16 -0.58
C SER A 32 2.36 -8.12 0.24
N GLU A 33 2.75 -6.85 0.19
CA GLU A 33 2.10 -5.79 0.94
C GLU A 33 0.60 -5.60 0.59
N LEU A 34 0.27 -5.72 -0.70
CA LEU A 34 -1.11 -5.71 -1.18
C LEU A 34 -1.89 -6.93 -0.66
N ALA A 35 -1.26 -8.10 -0.75
CA ALA A 35 -1.85 -9.39 -0.41
C ALA A 35 -2.20 -9.50 1.08
N LEU A 36 -1.36 -8.91 1.91
CA LEU A 36 -1.47 -8.90 3.36
C LEU A 36 -2.35 -7.78 3.89
N SER A 37 -2.65 -6.76 3.08
CA SER A 37 -3.41 -5.59 3.49
C SER A 37 -2.80 -4.90 4.71
N ARG A 38 -1.46 -4.95 4.84
CA ARG A 38 -0.71 -4.44 6.00
C ARG A 38 -0.66 -2.92 6.07
N PHE A 39 -1.08 -2.22 5.03
CA PHE A 39 -1.21 -0.77 5.05
C PHE A 39 -2.61 -0.31 5.48
N SER A 40 -2.96 -0.55 6.75
CA SER A 40 -4.14 0.09 7.35
C SER A 40 -3.89 1.55 7.75
N CYS A 41 -2.68 2.09 7.51
CA CYS A 41 -2.40 3.49 7.75
C CYS A 41 -3.15 4.35 6.70
N PRO A 42 -3.92 5.38 7.12
CA PRO A 42 -4.65 6.26 6.21
C PRO A 42 -3.80 6.80 5.05
N ILE A 43 -2.53 7.10 5.32
CA ILE A 43 -1.56 7.66 4.35
C ILE A 43 -1.33 6.74 3.13
N ASN A 44 -1.45 5.42 3.30
CA ASN A 44 -1.11 4.45 2.27
C ASN A 44 -2.33 3.86 1.54
N THR A 45 -3.54 4.26 1.93
CA THR A 45 -4.79 3.76 1.33
C THR A 45 -4.86 4.04 -0.17
N GLY A 46 -4.44 5.23 -0.62
CA GLY A 46 -4.40 5.59 -2.04
C GLY A 46 -3.48 4.69 -2.86
N LYS A 47 -2.28 4.36 -2.35
CA LYS A 47 -1.33 3.48 -3.05
C LYS A 47 -1.89 2.06 -3.21
N LEU A 48 -2.55 1.55 -2.18
CA LEU A 48 -3.20 0.23 -2.23
C LEU A 48 -4.31 0.19 -3.28
N ASP A 49 -5.17 1.21 -3.33
CA ASP A 49 -6.28 1.24 -4.29
C ASP A 49 -5.75 1.37 -5.73
N CYS A 50 -4.69 2.16 -5.97
CA CYS A 50 -4.01 2.19 -7.27
C CYS A 50 -3.46 0.81 -7.69
N GLN A 51 -2.88 0.05 -6.75
CA GLN A 51 -2.39 -1.31 -7.04
C GLN A 51 -3.53 -2.29 -7.34
N TRP A 52 -4.66 -2.18 -6.63
CA TRP A 52 -5.85 -2.97 -6.93
C TRP A 52 -6.47 -2.61 -8.28
N GLU A 53 -6.47 -1.34 -8.66
CA GLU A 53 -6.90 -0.88 -10.00
C GLU A 53 -6.02 -1.45 -11.11
N ALA A 54 -4.69 -1.38 -10.95
CA ALA A 54 -3.75 -1.96 -11.90
C ALA A 54 -3.96 -3.47 -12.05
N LEU A 55 -4.12 -4.18 -10.94
CA LEU A 55 -4.42 -5.61 -10.94
C LEU A 55 -5.77 -5.92 -11.62
N ALA A 56 -6.82 -5.15 -11.35
CA ALA A 56 -8.12 -5.36 -11.99
C ALA A 56 -8.03 -5.24 -13.52
N LYS A 57 -7.24 -4.28 -14.03
CA LYS A 57 -6.97 -4.12 -15.48
C LYS A 57 -6.21 -5.33 -16.05
N ILE A 58 -5.27 -5.91 -15.32
CA ILE A 58 -4.55 -7.13 -15.74
C ILE A 58 -5.52 -8.31 -15.82
N LEU A 59 -6.35 -8.52 -14.79
CA LEU A 59 -7.30 -9.63 -14.71
C LEU A 59 -8.42 -9.55 -15.75
N GLU A 60 -8.79 -8.35 -16.16
CA GLU A 60 -9.76 -8.10 -17.22
C GLU A 60 -9.31 -8.67 -18.57
N LYS A 61 -8.00 -8.70 -18.85
CA LYS A 61 -7.46 -9.30 -20.09
C LYS A 61 -7.69 -10.82 -20.17
N HIS A 62 -7.92 -11.47 -19.03
CA HIS A 62 -8.04 -12.93 -18.93
C HIS A 62 -9.47 -13.43 -18.68
N GLY A 63 -10.47 -12.55 -18.63
CA GLY A 63 -11.85 -12.98 -18.38
C GLY A 63 -12.85 -11.84 -18.10
N PRO A 64 -13.99 -12.16 -17.44
CA PRO A 64 -15.05 -11.17 -17.20
C PRO A 64 -14.57 -10.02 -16.30
N LYS A 65 -15.04 -8.81 -16.63
CA LYS A 65 -14.79 -7.59 -15.84
C LYS A 65 -15.42 -7.72 -14.45
N LYS A 66 -14.70 -7.26 -13.43
CA LYS A 66 -15.14 -7.24 -12.04
C LYS A 66 -14.66 -5.98 -11.35
N THR A 67 -15.41 -5.56 -10.35
CA THR A 67 -15.03 -4.43 -9.51
C THR A 67 -13.92 -4.83 -8.53
N ILE A 68 -13.16 -3.84 -8.06
CA ILE A 68 -12.10 -4.04 -7.06
C ILE A 68 -12.66 -4.71 -5.80
N ALA A 69 -13.84 -4.29 -5.35
CA ALA A 69 -14.51 -4.87 -4.20
C ALA A 69 -14.75 -6.38 -4.38
N GLN A 70 -15.15 -6.81 -5.58
CA GLN A 70 -15.33 -8.23 -5.90
C GLN A 70 -14.00 -8.99 -5.88
N TRP A 71 -12.91 -8.41 -6.41
CA TRP A 71 -11.59 -9.05 -6.35
C TRP A 71 -11.04 -9.16 -4.92
N LYS A 72 -11.25 -8.13 -4.10
CA LYS A 72 -10.93 -8.16 -2.66
C LYS A 72 -11.66 -9.31 -1.95
N ILE A 73 -12.93 -9.56 -2.27
CA ILE A 73 -13.71 -10.71 -1.77
C ILE A 73 -13.13 -12.03 -2.28
N VAL A 74 -12.86 -12.17 -3.57
CA VAL A 74 -12.28 -13.39 -4.17
C VAL A 74 -10.95 -13.74 -3.50
N TRP A 75 -10.09 -12.76 -3.25
CA TRP A 75 -8.82 -12.96 -2.56
C TRP A 75 -9.02 -13.41 -1.10
N ARG A 76 -9.96 -12.77 -0.39
CA ARG A 76 -10.34 -13.17 0.99
C ARG A 76 -10.80 -14.62 1.03
N ASP A 77 -11.71 -15.01 0.14
CA ASP A 77 -12.26 -16.37 0.07
C ASP A 77 -11.18 -17.40 -0.27
N LEU A 78 -10.26 -17.07 -1.18
CA LEU A 78 -9.12 -17.92 -1.52
C LEU A 78 -8.22 -18.16 -0.31
N LYS A 79 -7.89 -17.10 0.45
CA LYS A 79 -7.13 -17.24 1.70
C LYS A 79 -7.87 -18.12 2.72
N CYS A 80 -9.17 -17.92 2.91
CA CYS A 80 -9.99 -18.72 3.82
C CYS A 80 -10.01 -20.20 3.42
N LYS A 81 -10.18 -20.50 2.12
CA LYS A 81 -10.14 -21.86 1.59
C LYS A 81 -8.81 -22.55 1.87
N VAL A 82 -7.69 -21.86 1.61
CA VAL A 82 -6.34 -22.39 1.84
C VAL A 82 -6.07 -22.62 3.33
N ARG A 83 -6.52 -21.71 4.21
CA ARG A 83 -6.44 -21.91 5.68
C ARG A 83 -7.23 -23.14 6.13
N GLY A 84 -8.44 -23.33 5.59
CA GLY A 84 -9.26 -24.51 5.90
C GLY A 84 -8.59 -25.82 5.47
N ARG A 85 -8.04 -25.86 4.25
CA ARG A 85 -7.26 -27.01 3.77
C ARG A 85 -6.02 -27.28 4.61
N LEU A 86 -5.28 -26.23 4.99
CA LEU A 86 -4.09 -26.35 5.83
C LEU A 86 -4.44 -26.88 7.24
N ALA A 87 -5.53 -26.40 7.83
CA ALA A 87 -6.02 -26.91 9.11
C ALA A 87 -6.37 -28.40 9.03
N GLU A 88 -6.98 -28.85 7.93
CA GLU A 88 -7.29 -30.27 7.73
C GLU A 88 -6.02 -31.13 7.55
N VAL A 89 -5.07 -30.66 6.73
CA VAL A 89 -3.76 -31.32 6.58
C VAL A 89 -3.05 -31.44 7.93
N ASN A 90 -3.05 -30.38 8.74
CA ASN A 90 -2.46 -30.41 10.08
C ASN A 90 -3.20 -31.37 11.01
N ARG A 91 -4.54 -31.42 10.99
CA ARG A 91 -5.32 -32.38 11.78
C ARG A 91 -5.01 -33.83 11.42
N VAL A 92 -4.87 -34.13 10.14
CA VAL A 92 -4.51 -35.48 9.66
C VAL A 92 -3.09 -35.83 10.10
N ASN A 93 -2.14 -34.89 10.00
CA ASN A 93 -0.75 -35.09 10.39
C ASN A 93 -0.54 -35.21 11.91
N SER A 94 -1.37 -34.56 12.73
CA SER A 94 -1.28 -34.63 14.19
C SER A 94 -1.97 -35.85 14.80
N ALA A 95 -2.71 -36.66 14.03
CA ALA A 95 -3.41 -37.84 14.56
C ALA A 95 -2.46 -39.05 14.65
N PRO A 96 -2.19 -39.59 15.85
CA PRO A 96 -1.29 -40.73 16.02
C PRO A 96 -1.87 -42.02 15.43
N GLY A 97 -1.05 -42.78 14.69
CA GLY A 97 -1.35 -44.16 14.29
C GLY A 97 -2.14 -44.37 12.99
N LYS A 98 -2.16 -43.39 12.07
CA LYS A 98 -2.80 -43.57 10.76
C LYS A 98 -1.87 -43.18 9.62
N GLU A 99 -1.41 -44.16 8.84
CA GLU A 99 -0.95 -43.97 7.46
C GLU A 99 -2.13 -43.46 6.64
N LYS A 100 -2.26 -42.13 6.55
CA LYS A 100 -3.25 -41.50 5.69
C LYS A 100 -2.50 -40.70 4.65
N SER A 101 -2.78 -40.99 3.38
CA SER A 101 -2.45 -40.13 2.25
C SER A 101 -3.12 -38.77 2.49
N ALA A 102 -2.40 -37.84 3.10
CA ALA A 102 -2.90 -36.49 3.34
C ALA A 102 -3.25 -35.84 1.99
N PRO A 103 -4.33 -35.05 1.92
CA PRO A 103 -4.64 -34.29 0.71
C PRO A 103 -3.46 -33.36 0.37
N SER A 104 -2.81 -33.58 -0.76
CA SER A 104 -1.75 -32.69 -1.25
C SER A 104 -2.35 -31.36 -1.64
N LEU A 105 -1.77 -30.25 -1.16
CA LEU A 105 -2.15 -28.91 -1.60
C LEU A 105 -1.80 -28.72 -3.07
N ASN A 106 -2.69 -28.08 -3.82
CA ASN A 106 -2.40 -27.69 -5.20
C ASN A 106 -1.29 -26.61 -5.23
N GLU A 107 -0.57 -26.48 -6.36
CA GLU A 107 0.50 -25.48 -6.53
C GLU A 107 0.03 -24.04 -6.21
N LEU A 108 -1.17 -23.67 -6.66
CA LEU A 108 -1.76 -22.37 -6.33
C LEU A 108 -2.03 -22.21 -4.83
N GLU A 109 -2.46 -23.27 -4.16
CA GLU A 109 -2.71 -23.25 -2.73
C GLU A 109 -1.40 -23.17 -1.93
N LEU A 110 -0.32 -23.79 -2.44
CA LEU A 110 1.03 -23.65 -1.90
C LEU A 110 1.56 -22.22 -2.03
N LYS A 111 1.36 -21.55 -3.18
CA LYS A 111 1.70 -20.13 -3.35
C LYS A 111 0.94 -19.24 -2.39
N VAL A 112 -0.38 -19.43 -2.27
CA VAL A 112 -1.21 -18.67 -1.32
C VAL A 112 -0.79 -18.96 0.13
N ARG A 113 -0.46 -20.21 0.46
CA ARG A 113 0.09 -20.58 1.77
C ARG A 113 1.37 -19.79 2.06
N ALA A 114 2.32 -19.75 1.13
CA ALA A 114 3.57 -19.04 1.30
C ALA A 114 3.34 -17.56 1.65
N ILE A 115 2.44 -16.89 0.91
CA ILE A 115 2.05 -15.49 1.16
C ILE A 115 1.45 -15.32 2.57
N ILE A 116 0.55 -16.22 2.99
CA ILE A 116 -0.08 -16.15 4.32
C ILE A 116 0.94 -16.39 5.44
N THR A 117 1.87 -17.32 5.26
CA THR A 117 2.83 -17.71 6.32
C THR A 117 3.87 -16.65 6.61
N THR A 118 4.29 -15.86 5.61
CA THR A 118 5.21 -14.72 5.82
C THR A 118 4.68 -13.70 6.84
N VAL A 119 3.38 -13.72 7.13
CA VAL A 119 2.74 -12.84 8.11
C VAL A 119 2.97 -13.30 9.55
N ASN A 120 2.90 -14.61 9.77
CA ASN A 120 2.71 -15.19 11.09
C ASN A 120 4.00 -15.29 11.90
N ASP A 121 5.17 -15.14 11.27
CA ASP A 121 6.46 -15.05 11.97
C ASP A 121 6.61 -13.75 12.80
N ILE A 122 5.65 -12.82 12.72
CA ILE A 122 5.63 -11.58 13.52
C ILE A 122 4.74 -11.71 14.79
N GLY A 123 4.22 -12.90 15.10
CA GLY A 123 3.80 -13.21 16.47
C GLY A 123 2.42 -12.73 16.94
N GLU A 124 1.45 -12.51 16.05
CA GLU A 124 0.05 -12.38 16.46
C GLU A 124 -0.85 -13.46 15.82
N PRO A 125 -1.47 -14.35 16.63
CA PRO A 125 -2.45 -15.29 16.13
C PRO A 125 -3.72 -14.52 15.73
N SER A 126 -3.79 -14.15 14.45
CA SER A 126 -4.99 -13.54 13.87
C SER A 126 -6.14 -14.54 13.97
N THR A 127 -7.03 -14.33 14.94
CA THR A 127 -8.29 -15.03 15.05
C THR A 127 -9.11 -14.65 13.83
N CYS A 128 -9.15 -15.54 12.85
CA CYS A 128 -10.14 -15.46 11.78
C CYS A 128 -11.48 -15.68 12.47
N GLU A 129 -12.11 -14.59 12.95
CA GLU A 129 -13.41 -14.62 13.60
C GLU A 129 -14.35 -15.37 12.66
N ARG A 130 -14.68 -16.58 13.11
CA ARG A 130 -15.62 -17.47 12.49
C ARG A 130 -16.96 -16.77 12.66
N GLY A 131 -17.34 -15.95 11.69
CA GLY A 131 -18.65 -15.31 11.63
C GLY A 131 -19.71 -16.33 12.02
N LEU A 132 -20.44 -16.01 13.09
CA LEU A 132 -21.54 -16.79 13.62
C LEU A 132 -22.36 -17.35 12.47
N LYS A 133 -22.33 -18.68 12.36
CA LYS A 133 -23.15 -19.45 11.44
C LYS A 133 -24.60 -19.25 11.92
N MET A 134 -25.31 -18.24 11.42
CA MET A 134 -26.77 -18.20 11.53
C MET A 134 -27.27 -19.45 10.82
N THR A 135 -27.83 -20.37 11.60
CA THR A 135 -28.53 -21.55 11.11
C THR A 135 -29.82 -21.08 10.46
N LEU A 136 -29.74 -20.72 9.18
CA LEU A 136 -30.89 -20.74 8.29
C LEU A 136 -30.97 -22.17 7.73
N SER A 137 -32.00 -22.91 8.14
CA SER A 137 -32.39 -24.14 7.50
C SER A 137 -32.81 -23.83 6.07
N GLU A 138 -31.91 -24.08 5.13
CA GLU A 138 -32.26 -24.35 3.74
C GLU A 138 -31.33 -25.44 3.24
N GLU A 139 -31.95 -26.52 2.79
CA GLU A 139 -31.35 -27.73 2.25
C GLU A 139 -30.77 -27.38 0.85
N GLU A 140 -29.59 -26.79 0.79
CA GLU A 140 -28.83 -26.68 -0.46
C GLU A 140 -28.01 -27.96 -0.68
N PRO A 141 -28.06 -28.55 -1.90
CA PRO A 141 -27.26 -29.72 -2.22
C PRO A 141 -25.76 -29.40 -2.23
N PRO A 142 -24.90 -30.36 -1.85
CA PRO A 142 -23.46 -30.17 -1.84
C PRO A 142 -22.96 -29.85 -3.25
N ILE A 143 -22.34 -28.67 -3.42
CA ILE A 143 -21.68 -28.28 -4.66
C ILE A 143 -20.38 -29.08 -4.75
N ASP A 144 -20.45 -30.19 -5.48
CA ASP A 144 -19.31 -31.00 -5.87
C ASP A 144 -18.51 -30.23 -6.94
N MET A 145 -17.51 -29.47 -6.50
CA MET A 145 -16.50 -28.90 -7.40
C MET A 145 -15.42 -29.96 -7.61
N ASP A 146 -15.73 -30.96 -8.44
CA ASP A 146 -14.72 -31.86 -9.00
C ASP A 146 -13.86 -31.05 -9.99
N ILE A 147 -12.65 -30.68 -9.55
CA ILE A 147 -11.64 -29.99 -10.38
C ILE A 147 -10.71 -31.06 -10.98
N SER A 148 -11.28 -32.13 -11.53
CA SER A 148 -10.56 -33.10 -12.33
C SER A 148 -11.01 -32.96 -13.78
N PHE A 149 -10.30 -32.14 -14.56
CA PHE A 149 -10.57 -32.00 -16.00
C PHE A 149 -9.26 -31.99 -16.81
N PRO A 150 -9.29 -32.56 -18.03
CA PRO A 150 -8.12 -33.02 -18.75
C PRO A 150 -7.22 -31.85 -19.15
N LEU A 151 -5.91 -32.05 -19.01
CA LEU A 151 -4.90 -31.11 -19.47
C LEU A 151 -5.08 -30.84 -20.97
N PRO A 152 -5.16 -29.58 -21.42
CA PRO A 152 -4.99 -29.27 -22.83
C PRO A 152 -3.54 -29.52 -23.22
N SER A 153 -3.34 -30.54 -24.06
CA SER A 153 -2.11 -30.76 -24.80
C SER A 153 -1.92 -29.63 -25.83
N LYS A 154 -0.71 -29.07 -25.87
CA LYS A 154 -0.20 -27.99 -26.74
C LYS A 154 -0.71 -26.56 -26.46
N PHE A 155 0.17 -25.78 -25.84
CA PHE A 155 0.18 -24.32 -25.94
C PHE A 155 1.09 -23.93 -27.12
N GLU A 156 0.52 -23.29 -28.15
CA GLU A 156 1.28 -22.61 -29.19
C GLU A 156 1.70 -21.22 -28.69
N LEU A 157 2.99 -20.94 -28.87
CA LEU A 157 3.67 -19.73 -28.44
C LEU A 157 3.40 -18.62 -29.47
N ILE A 158 2.52 -17.65 -29.14
CA ILE A 158 2.35 -16.45 -29.95
C ILE A 158 3.32 -15.39 -29.44
N GLN A 159 4.37 -15.13 -30.21
CA GLN A 159 5.24 -13.96 -30.04
C GLN A 159 4.52 -12.74 -30.64
N HIS A 160 4.26 -11.72 -29.82
CA HIS A 160 3.81 -10.42 -30.28
C HIS A 160 4.95 -9.42 -30.07
N ASP A 161 5.50 -8.94 -31.18
CA ASP A 161 6.41 -7.80 -31.23
C ASP A 161 5.65 -6.53 -30.81
N VAL A 162 6.25 -5.80 -29.88
CA VAL A 162 5.75 -4.52 -29.36
C VAL A 162 6.60 -3.42 -29.99
N GLU A 163 6.03 -2.70 -30.97
CA GLU A 163 6.60 -1.43 -31.43
C GLU A 163 6.17 -0.30 -30.48
N GLU A 164 7.19 0.39 -29.98
CA GLU A 164 7.14 1.50 -29.05
C GLU A 164 6.97 2.81 -29.83
N ASN A 165 5.80 3.43 -29.75
CA ASN A 165 5.58 4.81 -30.20
C ASN A 165 5.07 5.62 -29.00
N LEU A 166 5.96 6.43 -28.43
CA LEU A 166 5.68 7.39 -27.37
C LEU A 166 5.51 8.77 -28.02
N ASP A 167 4.30 9.32 -27.96
CA ASP A 167 4.04 10.73 -28.25
C ASP A 167 3.59 11.41 -26.94
N PRO A 168 4.18 12.55 -26.52
CA PRO A 168 3.81 13.25 -25.30
C PRO A 168 2.62 14.20 -25.55
N GLN A 169 1.46 13.88 -24.98
CA GLN A 169 0.32 14.80 -24.94
C GLN A 169 0.31 15.58 -23.62
N GLU A 170 0.40 16.91 -23.77
CA GLU A 170 0.25 17.93 -22.74
C GLU A 170 -1.14 17.85 -22.07
N GLY A 171 -1.15 17.87 -20.73
CA GLY A 171 -2.38 17.81 -19.95
C GLY A 171 -3.11 19.17 -19.86
N PRO A 172 -4.45 19.18 -19.79
CA PRO A 172 -5.21 20.41 -19.61
C PRO A 172 -5.23 20.85 -18.13
N SER A 173 -4.90 22.12 -17.92
CA SER A 173 -5.03 22.84 -16.66
C SER A 173 -6.48 22.86 -16.17
N ILE A 174 -6.73 22.33 -14.97
CA ILE A 174 -8.04 22.41 -14.29
C ILE A 174 -8.01 23.60 -13.30
N PRO A 175 -8.94 24.56 -13.38
CA PRO A 175 -9.06 25.64 -12.41
C PRO A 175 -9.52 25.14 -11.02
N LEU A 176 -8.83 25.58 -9.98
CA LEU A 176 -9.21 25.40 -8.58
C LEU A 176 -10.45 26.27 -8.28
N GLU A 177 -11.63 25.67 -8.17
CA GLU A 177 -12.79 26.33 -7.55
C GLU A 177 -12.73 26.13 -6.02
N GLN A 178 -12.53 27.23 -5.31
CA GLN A 178 -12.73 27.34 -3.87
C GLN A 178 -14.24 27.29 -3.57
N SER A 179 -14.70 26.23 -2.91
CA SER A 179 -16.07 26.09 -2.42
C SER A 179 -16.09 26.21 -0.89
N ASP A 180 -16.16 27.45 -0.41
CA ASP A 180 -16.53 27.77 0.96
C ASP A 180 -18.04 27.89 1.05
N ASN A 181 -18.72 26.89 1.64
CA ASN A 181 -19.92 27.10 2.46
C ASN A 181 -20.40 25.78 3.11
N PRO A 182 -20.52 25.72 4.45
CA PRO A 182 -21.22 24.63 5.12
C PRO A 182 -22.76 24.84 5.05
N PRO A 183 -23.56 23.79 4.77
CA PRO A 183 -25.02 23.90 4.82
C PRO A 183 -25.50 24.01 6.27
N GLN A 184 -26.04 25.17 6.65
CA GLN A 184 -26.86 25.34 7.85
C GLN A 184 -28.24 24.73 7.60
N THR A 185 -28.46 23.51 8.07
CA THR A 185 -29.79 22.88 8.07
C THR A 185 -30.62 23.45 9.22
N SER A 186 -31.32 24.55 8.96
CA SER A 186 -32.34 25.11 9.84
C SER A 186 -33.60 24.25 9.77
N LEU A 187 -33.76 23.33 10.72
CA LEU A 187 -34.99 22.57 10.94
C LEU A 187 -35.97 23.44 11.74
N GLN A 188 -36.83 24.17 11.02
CA GLN A 188 -38.02 24.80 11.60
C GLN A 188 -39.06 23.71 11.91
N VAL A 189 -39.19 23.37 13.18
CA VAL A 189 -40.31 22.57 13.68
C VAL A 189 -41.54 23.48 13.69
N LYS A 190 -42.46 23.22 12.76
CA LYS A 190 -43.71 23.95 12.63
C LYS A 190 -44.71 23.38 13.62
N ASP A 191 -45.10 24.21 14.58
CA ASP A 191 -46.23 23.99 15.47
C ASP A 191 -47.49 23.68 14.65
N MET A 192 -48.09 22.53 14.95
CA MET A 192 -49.50 22.28 14.68
C MET A 192 -50.16 21.88 15.99
N SER A 193 -50.96 22.81 16.47
CA SER A 193 -51.86 22.75 17.60
C SER A 193 -53.09 21.88 17.33
N GLU A 194 -53.67 21.38 18.43
CA GLU A 194 -55.10 21.03 18.62
C GLU A 194 -55.64 19.85 17.78
N SER A 195 -56.47 18.91 18.26
CA SER A 195 -57.55 18.88 19.26
C SER A 195 -58.01 17.39 19.28
N LEU A 196 -58.42 16.67 20.32
CA LEU A 196 -59.56 16.81 21.22
C LEU A 196 -59.54 15.61 22.19
N GLY A 197 -60.00 15.82 23.42
CA GLY A 197 -60.82 14.85 24.17
C GLY A 197 -60.17 13.56 24.69
N ASN A 198 -59.80 13.55 25.97
CA ASN A 198 -60.37 12.53 26.87
C ASN A 198 -60.13 12.87 28.34
N SER A 199 -61.20 13.29 29.00
CA SER A 199 -61.38 13.23 30.44
C SER A 199 -61.30 11.78 30.91
N PHE A 200 -60.33 11.46 31.75
CA PHE A 200 -60.45 10.65 32.98
C PHE A 200 -59.04 10.23 33.48
N SER A 201 -58.86 10.23 34.80
CA SER A 201 -57.66 9.83 35.56
C SER A 201 -56.47 10.79 35.55
N SER A 202 -56.62 11.91 36.27
CA SER A 202 -55.67 13.03 36.38
C SER A 202 -54.69 12.95 37.58
N SER A 203 -54.74 11.92 38.44
CA SER A 203 -53.86 11.84 39.62
C SER A 203 -52.54 11.09 39.38
N SER A 204 -52.50 10.10 38.49
CA SER A 204 -51.28 9.29 38.23
C SER A 204 -50.34 9.84 37.14
N ARG A 205 -50.82 10.76 36.27
CA ARG A 205 -50.01 11.28 35.14
C ARG A 205 -48.96 12.32 35.53
N LYS A 206 -49.06 12.94 36.72
CA LYS A 206 -48.13 14.00 37.15
C LYS A 206 -46.74 13.46 37.51
N SER A 207 -46.63 12.28 38.14
CA SER A 207 -45.31 11.72 38.48
C SER A 207 -44.56 11.21 37.25
N LYS A 208 -45.28 10.67 36.24
CA LYS A 208 -44.66 10.20 35.00
C LYS A 208 -44.00 11.34 34.21
N LYS A 209 -44.66 12.50 34.13
CA LYS A 209 -44.08 13.69 33.46
C LYS A 209 -42.83 14.21 34.16
N HIS A 210 -42.81 14.23 35.49
CA HIS A 210 -41.64 14.70 36.24
C HIS A 210 -40.42 13.78 36.01
N LYS A 211 -40.65 12.46 36.05
CA LYS A 211 -39.59 11.48 35.77
C LYS A 211 -39.03 11.61 34.35
N GLU A 212 -39.90 11.84 33.37
CA GLU A 212 -39.48 12.04 31.98
C GLU A 212 -38.66 13.33 31.78
N ILE A 213 -38.98 14.40 32.51
CA ILE A 213 -38.19 15.65 32.48
C ILE A 213 -36.81 15.42 33.09
N GLU A 214 -36.74 14.75 34.25
CA GLU A 214 -35.47 14.43 34.92
C GLU A 214 -34.57 13.52 34.05
N GLU A 215 -35.14 12.52 33.38
CA GLU A 215 -34.41 11.67 32.43
C GLU A 215 -33.86 12.48 31.25
N ARG A 216 -34.63 13.44 30.72
CA ARG A 216 -34.18 14.33 29.63
C ARG A 216 -33.07 15.27 30.09
N GLU A 217 -33.18 15.85 31.29
CA GLU A 217 -32.12 16.71 31.85
C GLU A 217 -30.83 15.94 32.09
N SER A 218 -30.92 14.70 32.58
CA SER A 218 -29.78 13.79 32.72
C SER A 218 -29.13 13.46 31.38
N ALA A 219 -29.93 13.14 30.35
CA ALA A 219 -29.43 12.86 29.00
C ALA A 219 -28.72 14.08 28.38
N VAL A 220 -29.26 15.29 28.56
CA VAL A 220 -28.62 16.54 28.09
C VAL A 220 -27.29 16.77 28.80
N LYS A 221 -27.20 16.45 30.10
CA LYS A 221 -25.93 16.56 30.85
C LYS A 221 -24.86 15.60 30.32
N ILE A 222 -25.23 14.35 30.05
CA ILE A 222 -24.33 13.35 29.46
C ILE A 222 -23.85 13.80 28.08
N PHE A 223 -24.76 14.29 27.23
CA PHE A 223 -24.40 14.79 25.90
C PHE A 223 -23.40 15.94 25.95
N LYS A 224 -23.58 16.89 26.89
CA LYS A 224 -22.64 18.00 27.08
C LYS A 224 -21.25 17.54 27.52
N GLU A 225 -21.16 16.52 28.38
CA GLU A 225 -19.86 15.97 28.78
C GLU A 225 -19.16 15.26 27.60
N ILE A 226 -19.90 14.44 26.83
CA ILE A 226 -19.37 13.80 25.62
C ILE A 226 -18.86 14.86 24.61
N GLN A 227 -19.60 15.95 24.43
CA GLN A 227 -19.20 17.03 23.53
C GLN A 227 -17.92 17.74 24.00
N LYS A 228 -17.76 17.91 25.32
CA LYS A 228 -16.55 18.49 25.92
C LYS A 228 -15.34 17.55 25.74
N ASP A 229 -15.51 16.26 25.97
CA ASP A 229 -14.46 15.25 25.77
C ASP A 229 -14.05 15.17 24.29
N HIS A 230 -15.02 15.20 23.38
CA HIS A 230 -14.77 15.24 21.93
C HIS A 230 -13.95 16.47 21.53
N ASN A 231 -14.30 17.66 22.05
CA ASN A 231 -13.55 18.89 21.80
C ASN A 231 -12.13 18.83 22.38
N SER A 232 -11.94 18.21 23.56
CA SER A 232 -10.61 18.00 24.14
C SER A 232 -9.76 17.07 23.27
N SER A 233 -10.33 15.96 22.82
CA SER A 233 -9.66 15.01 21.92
C SER A 233 -9.27 15.66 20.60
N ASN A 234 -10.15 16.46 19.99
CA ASN A 234 -9.83 17.19 18.76
C ASN A 234 -8.69 18.18 18.96
N LYS A 235 -8.60 18.83 20.13
CA LYS A 235 -7.47 19.72 20.47
C LYS A 235 -6.16 18.95 20.59
N GLU A 236 -6.18 17.76 21.19
CA GLU A 236 -4.99 16.89 21.28
C GLU A 236 -4.54 16.41 19.90
N ILE A 237 -5.48 16.03 19.03
CA ILE A 237 -5.21 15.63 17.65
C ILE A 237 -4.58 16.80 16.88
N ALA A 238 -5.13 18.01 16.98
CA ALA A 238 -4.57 19.19 16.33
C ALA A 238 -3.13 19.46 16.79
N ASN A 239 -2.87 19.37 18.10
CA ASN A 239 -1.52 19.52 18.64
C ASN A 239 -0.56 18.43 18.13
N ALA A 240 -1.02 17.19 18.00
CA ALA A 240 -0.22 16.10 17.46
C ALA A 240 0.13 16.33 15.97
N ILE A 241 -0.82 16.82 15.17
CA ILE A 241 -0.59 17.19 13.77
C ILE A 241 0.49 18.29 13.67
N THR A 242 0.40 19.33 14.50
CA THR A 242 1.43 20.40 14.51
C THR A 242 2.82 19.87 14.88
N ARG A 243 2.92 18.93 15.82
CA ARG A 243 4.20 18.30 16.18
C ARG A 243 4.76 17.48 15.02
N LEU A 244 3.92 16.71 14.32
CA LEU A 244 4.34 15.93 13.16
C LEU A 244 4.83 16.83 12.01
N ALA A 245 4.16 17.96 11.78
CA ALA A 245 4.60 18.93 10.78
C ALA A 245 6.00 19.50 11.10
N SER A 246 6.26 19.85 12.36
CA SER A 246 7.57 20.32 12.79
C SER A 246 8.68 19.27 12.62
N VAL A 247 8.40 18.00 12.94
CA VAL A 247 9.36 16.90 12.72
C VAL A 247 9.64 16.69 11.24
N GLN A 248 8.64 16.84 10.37
CA GLN A 248 8.81 16.74 8.93
C GLN A 248 9.70 17.85 8.36
N GLU A 249 9.56 19.09 8.85
CA GLU A 249 10.44 20.20 8.47
C GLU A 249 11.90 19.96 8.91
N GLU A 250 12.11 19.44 10.13
CA GLU A 250 13.45 19.09 10.61
C GLU A 250 14.07 17.98 9.75
N LEU A 251 13.30 16.94 9.40
CA LEU A 251 13.77 15.85 8.55
C LEU A 251 14.15 16.33 7.13
N LEU A 252 13.37 17.22 6.54
CA LEU A 252 13.71 17.84 5.25
C LEU A 252 14.99 18.67 5.35
N GLY A 253 15.18 19.42 6.44
CA GLY A 253 16.42 20.15 6.71
C GLY A 253 17.64 19.21 6.79
N GLN A 254 17.50 18.08 7.48
CA GLN A 254 18.56 17.05 7.56
C GLN A 254 18.87 16.44 6.18
N GLN A 255 17.84 16.13 5.38
CA GLN A 255 18.02 15.59 4.02
C GLN A 255 18.78 16.57 3.11
N MET A 256 18.43 17.85 3.16
CA MET A 256 19.15 18.89 2.40
C MET A 256 20.60 19.01 2.84
N SER A 257 20.87 18.93 4.16
CA SER A 257 22.25 18.94 4.68
C SER A 257 23.07 17.74 4.17
N VAL A 258 22.50 16.53 4.20
CA VAL A 258 23.16 15.33 3.68
C VAL A 258 23.43 15.45 2.18
N ALA A 259 22.47 15.97 1.39
CA ALA A 259 22.66 16.20 -0.03
C ALA A 259 23.86 17.13 -0.30
N THR A 260 23.95 18.26 0.40
CA THR A 260 25.08 19.20 0.28
C THR A 260 26.42 18.56 0.64
N ILE A 261 26.45 17.71 1.68
CA ILE A 261 27.66 16.97 2.08
C ILE A 261 28.08 15.99 0.97
N LEU A 262 27.13 15.27 0.38
CA LEU A 262 27.40 14.33 -0.71
C LEU A 262 27.89 15.04 -1.97
N GLU A 263 27.28 16.16 -2.36
CA GLU A 263 27.73 16.97 -3.50
C GLU A 263 29.16 17.47 -3.30
N THR A 264 29.49 17.95 -2.09
CA THR A 264 30.84 18.41 -1.73
C THR A 264 31.85 17.25 -1.79
N ALA A 265 31.47 16.07 -1.30
CA ALA A 265 32.33 14.88 -1.32
C ALA A 265 32.60 14.39 -2.75
N VAL A 266 31.57 14.39 -3.62
CA VAL A 266 31.71 14.02 -5.03
C VAL A 266 32.61 15.00 -5.77
N ALA A 267 32.45 16.31 -5.53
CA ALA A 267 33.32 17.34 -6.11
C ALA A 267 34.79 17.13 -5.70
N ALA A 268 35.06 16.88 -4.41
CA ALA A 268 36.40 16.60 -3.91
C ALA A 268 37.00 15.32 -4.51
N HIS A 269 36.20 14.25 -4.68
CA HIS A 269 36.66 13.02 -5.31
C HIS A 269 37.01 13.21 -6.80
N LEU A 270 36.23 14.02 -7.53
CA LEU A 270 36.51 14.36 -8.92
C LEU A 270 37.81 15.16 -9.06
N GLU A 271 38.04 16.13 -8.17
CA GLU A 271 39.30 16.88 -8.11
C GLU A 271 40.50 15.96 -7.81
N SER A 272 40.35 15.04 -6.86
CA SER A 272 41.38 14.04 -6.54
C SER A 272 41.73 13.15 -7.75
N ASN A 273 40.73 12.68 -8.50
CA ASN A 273 40.95 11.89 -9.72
C ASN A 273 41.66 12.69 -10.82
N ASN A 274 41.30 13.97 -11.00
CA ASN A 274 41.97 14.84 -11.96
C ASN A 274 43.46 15.05 -11.59
N LEU A 275 43.75 15.27 -10.30
CA LEU A 275 45.13 15.37 -9.80
C LEU A 275 45.92 14.07 -9.99
N GLN A 276 45.28 12.91 -9.78
CA GLN A 276 45.90 11.61 -10.01
C GLN A 276 46.20 11.37 -11.50
N ALA A 277 45.27 11.75 -12.39
CA ALA A 277 45.47 11.67 -13.83
C ALA A 277 46.63 12.57 -14.30
N GLU A 278 46.73 13.79 -13.77
CA GLU A 278 47.84 14.71 -14.04
C GLU A 278 49.18 14.15 -13.54
N ALA A 279 49.21 13.57 -12.34
CA ALA A 279 50.39 12.91 -11.80
C ALA A 279 50.86 11.75 -12.68
N ASN A 280 49.93 10.90 -13.14
CA ASN A 280 50.22 9.80 -14.06
C ASN A 280 50.76 10.31 -15.41
N ARG A 281 50.22 11.42 -15.94
CA ARG A 281 50.71 12.06 -17.17
C ARG A 281 52.16 12.53 -17.03
N LEU A 282 52.47 13.25 -15.94
CA LEU A 282 53.83 13.74 -15.66
C LEU A 282 54.83 12.58 -15.48
N GLN A 283 54.40 11.50 -14.83
CA GLN A 283 55.22 10.29 -14.70
C GLN A 283 55.53 9.66 -16.07
N ALA A 284 54.53 9.57 -16.95
CA ALA A 284 54.71 9.05 -18.30
C ALA A 284 55.67 9.92 -19.14
N GLU A 285 55.59 11.25 -19.03
CA GLU A 285 56.53 12.18 -19.69
C GLU A 285 57.97 12.03 -19.15
N CYS A 286 58.13 11.83 -17.84
CA CYS A 286 59.42 11.56 -17.21
C CYS A 286 60.03 10.25 -17.74
N ASN A 287 59.23 9.18 -17.82
CA ASN A 287 59.66 7.88 -18.34
C ASN A 287 60.03 7.94 -19.84
N ARG A 288 59.34 8.77 -20.65
CA ARG A 288 59.72 8.99 -22.05
C ARG A 288 61.05 9.73 -22.17
N SER A 289 61.28 10.72 -21.30
CA SER A 289 62.51 11.53 -21.33
C SER A 289 63.74 10.72 -20.93
N THR A 290 63.61 9.80 -19.97
CA THR A 290 64.71 8.93 -19.51
C THR A 290 65.21 7.95 -20.59
N LEU A 291 64.38 7.58 -21.56
CA LEU A 291 64.79 6.73 -22.70
C LEU A 291 65.70 7.45 -23.71
N THR A 292 65.78 8.78 -23.68
CA THR A 292 66.64 9.56 -24.59
C THR A 292 68.01 9.93 -23.99
N PHE A 293 68.33 9.36 -22.84
CA PHE A 293 69.30 9.92 -21.89
C PHE A 293 70.57 9.09 -21.77
N ASN A 294 71.21 8.80 -22.90
CA ASN A 294 72.55 8.22 -22.90
C ASN A 294 73.67 9.28 -22.89
N SER A 295 73.35 10.57 -22.62
CA SER A 295 74.35 11.62 -22.42
C SER A 295 74.19 12.27 -21.03
N GLY A 296 75.32 12.44 -20.31
CA GLY A 296 75.34 12.96 -18.92
C GLY A 296 74.75 14.36 -18.73
N GLU A 297 74.52 15.11 -19.82
CA GLU A 297 73.90 16.44 -19.81
C GLU A 297 72.42 16.40 -19.42
N GLY A 298 71.77 15.26 -19.63
CA GLY A 298 70.37 15.13 -19.30
C GLY A 298 70.12 15.25 -17.79
N ILE A 299 70.92 14.58 -16.94
CA ILE A 299 70.59 14.38 -15.51
C ILE A 299 70.42 15.72 -14.78
N LEU A 300 71.23 16.71 -15.17
CA LEU A 300 71.13 18.06 -14.64
C LEU A 300 69.81 18.76 -15.03
N LYS A 301 69.31 18.57 -16.26
CA LYS A 301 68.04 19.14 -16.70
C LYS A 301 66.86 18.53 -15.92
N CYS A 302 66.88 17.22 -15.66
CA CYS A 302 65.87 16.56 -14.82
C CYS A 302 65.87 17.08 -13.37
N LEU A 303 67.05 17.23 -12.75
CA LEU A 303 67.14 17.74 -11.38
C LEU A 303 66.66 19.20 -11.27
N VAL A 304 67.03 20.06 -12.23
CA VAL A 304 66.55 21.45 -12.26
C VAL A 304 65.04 21.50 -12.43
N TYR A 305 64.47 20.69 -13.32
CA TYR A 305 63.01 20.61 -13.48
C TYR A 305 62.32 20.16 -12.18
N PHE A 306 62.86 19.14 -11.51
CA PHE A 306 62.30 18.66 -10.24
C PHE A 306 62.31 19.73 -9.15
N VAL A 307 63.41 20.49 -9.03
CA VAL A 307 63.53 21.59 -8.07
C VAL A 307 62.54 22.72 -8.40
N LEU A 308 62.35 23.05 -9.68
CA LEU A 308 61.40 24.09 -10.09
C LEU A 308 59.94 23.67 -9.82
N VAL A 309 59.57 22.44 -10.13
CA VAL A 309 58.22 21.90 -9.84
C VAL A 309 57.97 21.81 -8.34
N ALA A 310 58.94 21.35 -7.55
CA ALA A 310 58.84 21.31 -6.10
C ALA A 310 58.66 22.72 -5.50
N ARG A 311 59.41 23.71 -6.00
CA ARG A 311 59.28 25.11 -5.59
C ARG A 311 57.89 25.67 -5.91
N ASP A 312 57.35 25.38 -7.09
CA ASP A 312 56.05 25.90 -7.51
C ASP A 312 54.89 25.28 -6.72
N ARG A 313 54.97 23.97 -6.44
CA ARG A 313 54.02 23.31 -5.54
C ARG A 313 54.07 23.88 -4.12
N TYR A 314 55.26 24.14 -3.58
CA TYR A 314 55.42 24.72 -2.25
C TYR A 314 54.79 26.13 -2.15
N LYS A 315 54.93 26.96 -3.20
CA LYS A 315 54.29 28.28 -3.27
C LYS A 315 52.76 28.18 -3.29
N LYS A 316 52.19 27.26 -4.07
CA LYS A 316 50.73 27.06 -4.09
C LYS A 316 50.21 26.64 -2.72
N THR A 317 50.85 25.70 -2.04
CA THR A 317 50.39 25.26 -0.70
C THR A 317 50.49 26.34 0.37
N MET A 318 51.44 27.28 0.26
CA MET A 318 51.59 28.39 1.21
C MET A 318 50.64 29.56 0.94
N SER A 319 50.07 29.69 -0.25
CA SER A 319 49.14 30.78 -0.58
C SER A 319 47.71 30.54 -0.09
N TYR A 320 47.39 29.33 0.37
CA TYR A 320 46.06 28.94 0.88
C TYR A 320 46.01 28.88 2.43
N ARG A 321 47.10 29.24 3.11
CA ARG A 321 47.12 29.49 4.56
C ARG A 321 47.12 30.99 4.82
#